data_AF-A0A931Z7W4-F1
#
_entry.id   AF-A0A931Z7W4-F1
#
_cell.length_a   1.000
_cell.length_b   1.000
_cell.length_c   1.000
_cell.angle_alpha   90.00
_cell.angle_beta   90.00
_cell.angle_gamma   90.00
#
_symmetry.space_group_name_H-M   'P 1'
#
loop_
_entity.id
_entity.type
_entity.pdbx_description
1 polymer ?
#
loop_
_entity_poly.entity_id
_entity_poly.type
_entity_poly.pdbx_seq_one_letter_code
_entity_poly.pdbx_strand_id
1 'polypeptide(L)'
;MSRWLLPLLLLLSACSKPDLPNTVVRAGSEEELTAFRAELVDRFGLDPLAAYDVAIQELQLAGMDRGVASAADRAAAMHAQVNGQTVRAVEILGWQARRARLQGEIAEFAALLEHDLALREKTAATGAPQAVTHRIENEQDILAKLHRLRTEADAKLAAWGEPATSDANAKP
;
A
#
# COMPACT_ATOMS: atom_id res chain seq x y z
N MET A 1 9.09 67.59 19.25
CA MET A 1 9.40 66.42 20.11
C MET A 1 8.10 65.70 20.44
N SER A 2 7.74 64.63 19.72
CA SER A 2 6.74 63.68 20.21
C SER A 2 6.82 62.34 19.46
N ARG A 3 7.45 61.39 20.15
CA ARG A 3 7.26 59.93 20.20
C ARG A 3 6.51 59.24 19.04
N TRP A 4 7.29 58.56 18.21
CA TRP A 4 6.85 57.44 17.37
C TRP A 4 6.58 56.20 18.24
N LEU A 5 5.36 55.64 18.14
CA LEU A 5 5.00 54.32 18.65
C LEU A 5 5.08 53.33 17.48
N LEU A 6 6.18 52.57 17.42
CA LEU A 6 6.27 51.36 16.60
C LEU A 6 5.58 50.21 17.36
N PRO A 7 4.60 49.50 16.76
CA PRO A 7 4.15 48.24 17.32
C PRO A 7 5.18 47.16 16.97
N LEU A 8 5.77 46.58 18.00
CA LEU A 8 6.64 45.42 17.94
C LEU A 8 5.79 44.20 17.55
N LEU A 9 5.72 43.90 16.24
CA LEU A 9 5.11 42.66 15.73
C LEU A 9 6.04 41.48 16.10
N LEU A 10 5.80 40.89 17.26
CA LEU A 10 6.36 39.60 17.66
C LEU A 10 5.70 38.51 16.81
N LEU A 11 6.29 38.23 15.65
CA LEU A 11 6.07 36.99 14.91
C LEU A 11 6.69 35.84 15.72
N LEU A 12 5.93 35.33 16.68
CA LEU A 12 6.17 34.02 17.27
C LEU A 12 5.94 32.98 16.16
N SER A 13 7.00 32.67 15.42
CA SER A 13 7.08 31.45 14.62
C SER A 13 7.02 30.28 15.58
N ALA A 14 5.81 29.82 15.89
CA ALA A 14 5.59 28.55 16.54
C ALA A 14 6.08 27.47 15.56
N CYS A 15 7.33 27.06 15.71
CA CYS A 15 7.83 25.80 15.15
C CYS A 15 7.06 24.67 15.84
N SER A 16 5.82 24.41 15.41
CA SER A 16 5.15 23.17 15.74
C SER A 16 6.04 22.06 15.19
N LYS A 17 6.53 21.17 16.06
CA LYS A 17 7.22 19.96 15.60
C LYS A 17 6.34 19.31 14.54
N PRO A 18 6.89 18.95 13.36
CA PRO A 18 6.07 18.31 12.34
C PRO A 18 5.47 17.04 12.94
N ASP A 19 4.16 16.92 12.79
CA ASP A 19 3.45 15.69 13.09
C ASP A 19 3.90 14.60 12.11
N LEU A 20 3.75 13.33 12.54
CA LEU A 20 4.23 12.19 11.77
C LEU A 20 3.76 12.25 10.30
N PRO A 21 2.47 12.49 9.97
CA PRO A 21 1.99 12.49 8.59
C PRO A 21 2.71 13.46 7.65
N ASN A 22 3.14 14.62 8.15
CA ASN A 22 3.79 15.67 7.34
C ASN A 22 5.32 15.62 7.41
N THR A 23 5.90 14.65 8.11
CA THR A 23 7.35 14.46 8.14
C THR A 23 7.82 13.97 6.77
N VAL A 24 8.83 14.64 6.20
CA VAL A 24 9.39 14.30 4.90
C VAL A 24 10.37 13.14 5.04
N VAL A 25 10.18 12.11 4.21
CA VAL A 25 10.96 10.88 4.16
C VAL A 25 12.32 11.15 3.51
N ARG A 26 13.37 10.69 4.20
CA ARG A 26 14.74 10.64 3.69
C ARG A 26 15.08 9.19 3.40
N ALA A 27 15.18 8.86 2.12
CA ALA A 27 15.35 7.50 1.65
C ALA A 27 16.14 7.49 0.34
N GLY A 28 17.18 8.30 0.22
CA GLY A 28 18.06 8.29 -0.95
C GLY A 28 18.88 6.99 -1.06
N SER A 29 19.03 6.27 0.04
CA SER A 29 19.62 4.93 0.13
C SER A 29 18.94 4.09 1.21
N GLU A 30 19.34 2.82 1.32
CA GLU A 30 18.90 1.93 2.40
C GLU A 30 19.32 2.46 3.77
N GLU A 31 20.57 2.91 3.90
CA GLU A 31 21.11 3.46 5.15
C GLU A 31 20.35 4.72 5.58
N GLU A 32 20.02 5.60 4.64
CA GLU A 32 19.21 6.79 4.93
C GLU A 32 17.81 6.43 5.39
N LEU A 33 17.16 5.45 4.73
CA LEU A 33 15.83 4.99 5.11
C LEU A 33 15.84 4.33 6.50
N THR A 34 16.86 3.52 6.81
CA THR A 34 17.06 2.94 8.14
C THR A 34 17.27 4.01 9.20
N ALA A 35 18.12 5.01 8.94
CA ALA A 35 18.37 6.12 9.85
C ALA A 35 17.12 6.98 10.06
N PHE A 36 16.39 7.28 8.99
CA PHE A 36 15.12 8.00 9.05
C PHE A 36 14.09 7.24 9.88
N ARG A 37 13.95 5.92 9.67
CA ARG A 37 13.04 5.09 10.47
C ARG A 37 13.42 5.11 11.95
N ALA A 38 14.71 5.01 12.28
CA ALA A 38 15.17 5.10 13.66
C ALA A 38 14.83 6.46 14.29
N GLU A 39 14.98 7.56 13.55
CA GLU A 39 14.56 8.91 13.98
C GLU A 39 13.05 8.96 14.27
N LEU A 40 12.22 8.37 13.39
CA LEU A 40 10.78 8.32 13.60
C LEU A 40 10.41 7.53 14.86
N VAL A 41 11.06 6.39 15.11
CA VAL A 41 10.84 5.57 16.31
C VAL A 41 11.17 6.35 17.58
N ASP A 42 12.29 7.07 17.60
CA ASP A 42 12.69 7.92 18.73
C ASP A 42 11.66 9.03 19.00
N ARG A 43 11.14 9.65 17.94
CA ARG A 43 10.24 10.80 18.04
C ARG A 43 8.79 10.45 18.33
N PHE A 44 8.30 9.32 17.81
CA PHE A 44 6.87 8.99 17.79
C PHE A 44 6.55 7.62 18.41
N GLY A 45 7.55 6.76 18.66
CA GLY A 45 7.35 5.38 19.07
C GLY A 45 7.06 4.43 17.90
N LEU A 46 6.92 3.14 18.18
CA LEU A 46 6.72 2.11 17.17
C LEU A 46 5.27 2.05 16.65
N ASP A 47 4.29 2.10 17.54
CA ASP A 47 2.88 1.88 17.17
C ASP A 47 2.37 2.85 16.08
N PRO A 48 2.69 4.15 16.11
CA PRO A 48 2.26 5.07 15.06
C PRO A 48 2.87 4.80 13.68
N LEU A 49 3.96 4.03 13.61
CA LEU A 49 4.69 3.74 12.37
C LEU A 49 4.22 2.48 11.65
N ALA A 50 3.31 1.70 12.24
CA ALA A 50 2.85 0.44 11.64
C ALA A 50 2.30 0.64 10.21
N ALA A 51 1.56 1.72 9.96
CA ALA A 51 1.03 2.02 8.63
C ALA A 51 2.13 2.37 7.62
N TYR A 52 3.15 3.12 8.05
CA TYR A 52 4.31 3.45 7.23
C TYR A 52 5.15 2.21 6.91
N ASP A 53 5.42 1.35 7.89
CA ASP A 53 6.19 0.12 7.70
C ASP A 53 5.50 -0.83 6.71
N VAL A 54 4.17 -0.99 6.84
CA VAL A 54 3.36 -1.75 5.87
C VAL A 54 3.45 -1.13 4.47
N ALA A 55 3.41 0.20 4.37
CA ALA A 55 3.48 0.87 3.08
C ALA A 55 4.83 0.65 2.37
N ILE A 56 5.95 0.74 3.08
CA ILE A 56 7.28 0.44 2.53
C ILE A 56 7.34 -1.01 2.02
N GLN A 57 6.79 -1.96 2.77
CA GLN A 57 6.75 -3.37 2.36
C GLN A 57 5.92 -3.58 1.08
N GLU A 58 4.72 -3.00 1.00
CA GLU A 58 3.86 -3.12 -0.19
C GLU A 58 4.49 -2.46 -1.42
N LEU A 59 5.25 -1.37 -1.25
CA LEU A 59 6.00 -0.74 -2.35
C LEU A 59 7.16 -1.62 -2.85
N GLN A 60 7.85 -2.33 -1.95
CA GLN A 60 8.86 -3.30 -2.34
C GLN A 60 8.25 -4.48 -3.12
N LEU A 61 7.09 -4.98 -2.67
CA LEU A 61 6.35 -6.04 -3.37
C LEU A 61 5.87 -5.58 -4.76
N ALA A 62 5.36 -4.36 -4.89
CA ALA A 62 4.96 -3.80 -6.18
C ALA A 62 6.13 -3.62 -7.18
N GLY A 63 7.37 -3.65 -6.71
CA GLY A 63 8.54 -3.76 -7.58
C GLY A 63 8.62 -5.13 -8.29
N MET A 64 8.18 -6.21 -7.63
CA MET A 64 8.18 -7.57 -8.19
C MET A 64 7.19 -7.69 -9.34
N ASP A 65 5.98 -7.15 -9.16
CA ASP A 65 4.90 -7.22 -10.16
C ASP A 65 5.25 -6.46 -11.45
N ARG A 66 6.17 -5.48 -11.37
CA ARG A 66 6.66 -4.71 -12.53
C ARG A 66 7.80 -5.40 -13.30
N GLY A 67 8.15 -6.63 -12.94
CA GLY A 67 9.21 -7.38 -13.61
C GLY A 67 10.63 -6.92 -13.30
N VAL A 68 10.82 -6.17 -12.20
CA VAL A 68 12.15 -5.76 -11.75
C VAL A 68 12.84 -6.98 -11.12
N ALA A 69 13.82 -7.53 -11.84
CA ALA A 69 14.38 -8.85 -11.56
C ALA A 69 15.14 -8.93 -10.22
N SER A 70 15.97 -7.93 -9.90
CA SER A 70 16.81 -7.98 -8.70
C SER A 70 16.16 -7.30 -7.50
N ALA A 71 16.45 -7.79 -6.29
CA ALA A 71 15.99 -7.17 -5.06
C ALA A 71 16.58 -5.75 -4.88
N ALA A 72 17.83 -5.54 -5.33
CA ALA A 72 18.51 -4.25 -5.26
C ALA A 72 17.81 -3.20 -6.14
N ASP A 73 17.43 -3.57 -7.37
CA ASP A 73 16.74 -2.65 -8.27
C ASP A 73 15.33 -2.31 -7.75
N ARG A 74 14.64 -3.27 -7.12
CA ARG A 74 13.35 -3.02 -6.46
C ARG A 74 13.49 -2.05 -5.30
N ALA A 75 14.51 -2.24 -4.46
CA ALA A 75 14.80 -1.33 -3.36
C ALA A 75 15.15 0.07 -3.88
N ALA A 76 15.99 0.19 -4.89
CA ALA A 76 16.35 1.47 -5.50
C ALA A 76 15.15 2.19 -6.12
N ALA A 77 14.25 1.47 -6.81
CA ALA A 77 13.02 2.04 -7.35
C ALA A 77 12.07 2.53 -6.25
N MET A 78 11.96 1.76 -5.15
CA MET A 78 11.17 2.15 -3.98
C MET A 78 11.76 3.40 -3.32
N HIS A 79 13.07 3.44 -3.09
CA HIS A 79 13.79 4.60 -2.55
C HIS A 79 13.53 5.86 -3.39
N ALA A 80 13.69 5.77 -4.71
CA ALA A 80 13.40 6.88 -5.62
C ALA A 80 11.94 7.35 -5.56
N GLN A 81 11.00 6.44 -5.30
CA GLN A 81 9.57 6.76 -5.21
C GLN A 81 9.19 7.45 -3.89
N VAL A 82 9.81 7.07 -2.77
CA VAL A 82 9.44 7.57 -1.44
C VAL A 82 10.29 8.73 -0.94
N ASN A 83 11.51 8.89 -1.46
CA ASN A 83 12.40 9.96 -1.04
C ASN A 83 11.81 11.35 -1.36
N GLY A 84 11.79 12.24 -0.37
CA GLY A 84 11.21 13.57 -0.49
C GLY A 84 9.68 13.62 -0.40
N GLN A 85 8.99 12.48 -0.28
CA GLN A 85 7.55 12.42 0.01
C GLN A 85 7.29 12.61 1.50
N THR A 86 6.07 12.96 1.89
CA THR A 86 5.66 12.92 3.29
C THR A 86 5.33 11.49 3.72
N VAL A 87 5.40 11.18 5.02
CA VAL A 87 4.97 9.86 5.56
C VAL A 87 3.55 9.54 5.11
N ARG A 88 2.61 10.50 5.14
CA ARG A 88 1.24 10.31 4.62
C ARG A 88 1.22 9.94 3.15
N ALA A 89 2.01 10.63 2.32
CA ALA A 89 2.06 10.33 0.90
C ALA A 89 2.63 8.92 0.64
N VAL A 90 3.65 8.50 1.39
CA VAL A 90 4.19 7.13 1.31
C VAL A 90 3.16 6.10 1.76
N GLU A 91 2.44 6.37 2.85
CA GLU A 91 1.33 5.50 3.29
C GLU A 91 0.28 5.33 2.19
N ILE A 92 -0.18 6.43 1.57
CA ILE A 92 -1.13 6.39 0.45
C ILE A 92 -0.58 5.54 -0.70
N LEU A 93 0.68 5.76 -1.11
CA LEU A 93 1.31 4.98 -2.18
C LEU A 93 1.35 3.49 -1.86
N GLY A 94 1.68 3.11 -0.62
CA GLY A 94 1.69 1.71 -0.19
C GLY A 94 0.30 1.07 -0.20
N TRP A 95 -0.72 1.78 0.25
CA TRP A 95 -2.10 1.29 0.21
C TRP A 95 -2.64 1.18 -1.23
N GLN A 96 -2.25 2.09 -2.12
CA GLN A 96 -2.55 1.98 -3.56
C GLN A 96 -1.86 0.76 -4.19
N ALA A 97 -0.58 0.54 -3.87
CA ALA A 97 0.18 -0.63 -4.30
C ALA A 97 -0.47 -1.95 -3.83
N ARG A 98 -0.86 -2.01 -2.55
CA ARG A 98 -1.58 -3.14 -1.97
C ARG A 98 -2.90 -3.41 -2.70
N ARG A 99 -3.69 -2.36 -2.97
CA ARG A 99 -4.96 -2.49 -3.70
C ARG A 99 -4.74 -3.07 -5.09
N ALA A 100 -3.74 -2.57 -5.83
CA ALA A 100 -3.42 -3.05 -7.17
C ALA A 100 -3.00 -4.53 -7.15
N ARG A 101 -2.14 -4.91 -6.20
CA ARG A 101 -1.73 -6.32 -6.01
C ARG A 101 -2.93 -7.22 -5.71
N LEU A 102 -3.77 -6.84 -4.76
CA LEU A 102 -4.99 -7.59 -4.41
C LEU A 102 -5.94 -7.72 -5.60
N GLN A 103 -6.04 -6.69 -6.46
CA GLN A 103 -6.83 -6.78 -7.68
C GLN A 103 -6.26 -7.80 -8.68
N GLY A 104 -4.93 -7.86 -8.82
CA GLY A 104 -4.26 -8.89 -9.61
C GLY A 104 -4.52 -10.30 -9.07
N GLU A 105 -4.33 -10.50 -7.76
CA GLU A 105 -4.58 -11.79 -7.09
C GLU A 105 -6.05 -12.24 -7.24
N ILE A 106 -7.01 -11.31 -7.11
CA ILE A 106 -8.44 -11.62 -7.33
C ILE A 106 -8.68 -12.11 -8.75
N ALA A 107 -8.09 -11.44 -9.75
CA ALA A 107 -8.25 -11.84 -11.15
C ALA A 107 -7.65 -13.23 -11.43
N GLU A 108 -6.48 -13.54 -10.84
CA GLU A 108 -5.84 -14.84 -10.97
C GLU A 108 -6.68 -15.95 -10.33
N PHE A 109 -7.11 -15.78 -9.08
CA PHE A 109 -7.93 -16.78 -8.39
C PHE A 109 -9.32 -16.94 -9.01
N ALA A 110 -9.89 -15.87 -9.59
CA ALA A 110 -11.14 -15.97 -10.34
C ALA A 110 -10.98 -16.82 -11.60
N ALA A 111 -9.87 -16.68 -12.34
CA ALA A 111 -9.58 -17.50 -13.50
C ALA A 111 -9.33 -18.97 -13.14
N LEU A 112 -8.63 -19.24 -12.03
CA LEU A 112 -8.45 -20.60 -11.51
C LEU A 112 -9.80 -21.25 -11.14
N LEU A 113 -10.65 -20.51 -10.43
CA LEU A 113 -11.98 -20.97 -10.07
C LEU A 113 -12.84 -21.25 -11.29
N GLU A 114 -12.81 -20.38 -12.31
CA GLU A 114 -13.53 -20.60 -13.56
C GLU A 114 -13.06 -21.89 -14.25
N HIS A 115 -11.75 -22.10 -14.34
CA HIS A 115 -11.17 -23.31 -14.91
C HIS A 115 -11.65 -24.58 -14.16
N ASP A 116 -11.58 -24.57 -12.84
CA ASP A 116 -11.92 -25.74 -12.02
C ASP A 116 -13.43 -26.02 -11.99
N LEU A 117 -14.27 -24.97 -12.04
CA LEU A 117 -15.71 -25.11 -12.27
C LEU A 117 -15.99 -25.76 -13.64
N ALA A 118 -15.33 -25.32 -14.71
CA ALA A 118 -15.48 -25.91 -16.03
C ALA A 118 -15.00 -27.38 -16.06
N LEU A 119 -13.95 -27.72 -15.32
CA LEU A 119 -13.47 -29.09 -15.19
C LEU A 119 -14.50 -29.97 -14.44
N ARG A 120 -15.10 -29.47 -13.37
CA ARG A 120 -16.16 -30.15 -12.63
C ARG A 120 -17.37 -30.44 -13.53
N GLU A 121 -17.78 -29.49 -14.36
CA GLU A 121 -18.88 -29.68 -15.32
C GLU A 121 -18.57 -30.75 -16.36
N LYS A 122 -17.38 -30.69 -16.97
CA LYS A 122 -16.93 -31.70 -17.96
C LYS A 122 -16.87 -33.12 -17.42
N THR A 123 -16.57 -33.26 -16.13
CA THR A 123 -16.43 -34.56 -15.46
C THR A 123 -17.69 -34.98 -14.68
N ALA A 124 -18.77 -34.19 -14.74
CA ALA A 124 -19.99 -34.43 -13.97
C ALA A 124 -20.63 -35.79 -14.28
N ALA A 125 -20.62 -36.22 -15.56
CA ALA A 125 -21.19 -37.50 -15.99
C ALA A 125 -20.40 -38.72 -15.49
N THR A 126 -19.10 -38.54 -15.21
CA THR A 126 -18.19 -39.62 -14.77
C THR A 126 -17.83 -39.52 -13.29
N GLY A 127 -18.38 -38.53 -12.58
CA GLY A 127 -17.98 -38.13 -11.23
C GLY A 127 -16.80 -37.16 -11.27
N ALA A 128 -17.00 -35.95 -10.75
CA ALA A 128 -15.91 -35.00 -10.60
C ALA A 128 -14.89 -35.52 -9.56
N PRO A 129 -13.58 -35.43 -9.84
CA PRO A 129 -12.58 -35.85 -8.86
C PRO A 129 -12.73 -35.04 -7.56
N GLN A 130 -12.68 -35.71 -6.42
CA GLN A 130 -12.81 -35.05 -5.11
C GLN A 130 -11.81 -33.90 -4.91
N ALA A 131 -10.61 -34.03 -5.49
CA ALA A 131 -9.60 -32.97 -5.50
C ALA A 131 -10.07 -31.67 -6.18
N VAL A 132 -10.89 -31.76 -7.24
CA VAL A 132 -11.44 -30.57 -7.93
C VAL A 132 -12.45 -29.86 -7.03
N THR A 133 -13.33 -30.61 -6.36
CA THR A 133 -14.30 -30.04 -5.42
C THR A 133 -13.60 -29.28 -4.28
N HIS A 134 -12.55 -29.88 -3.69
CA HIS A 134 -11.80 -29.22 -2.63
C HIS A 134 -11.03 -27.97 -3.11
N ARG A 135 -10.52 -27.97 -4.35
CA ARG A 135 -9.88 -26.77 -4.90
C ARG A 135 -10.87 -25.64 -5.11
N ILE A 136 -12.06 -25.93 -5.66
CA ILE A 136 -13.14 -24.96 -5.82
C ILE A 136 -13.50 -24.31 -4.48
N GLU A 137 -13.71 -25.11 -3.43
CA GLU A 137 -14.02 -24.59 -2.08
C GLU A 137 -12.90 -23.68 -1.55
N ASN A 138 -11.65 -24.12 -1.70
CA ASN A 138 -10.49 -23.35 -1.26
C ASN A 138 -10.32 -22.05 -2.06
N GLU A 139 -10.50 -22.07 -3.38
CA GLU A 139 -10.43 -20.88 -4.24
C GLU A 139 -11.54 -19.88 -3.91
N GLN A 140 -12.75 -20.35 -3.61
CA GLN A 140 -13.84 -19.51 -3.13
C GLN A 140 -13.52 -18.83 -1.79
N ASP A 141 -12.95 -19.58 -0.84
CA ASP A 141 -12.53 -19.04 0.46
C ASP A 141 -11.41 -17.99 0.30
N ILE A 142 -10.44 -18.26 -0.57
CA ILE A 142 -9.37 -17.32 -0.88
C ILE A 142 -9.94 -16.06 -1.52
N LEU A 143 -10.82 -16.17 -2.53
CA LEU A 143 -11.46 -15.01 -3.15
C LEU A 143 -12.24 -14.17 -2.14
N ALA A 144 -13.01 -14.80 -1.25
CA ALA A 144 -13.74 -14.09 -0.21
C ALA A 144 -12.80 -13.30 0.72
N LYS A 145 -11.65 -13.90 1.07
CA LYS A 145 -10.61 -13.23 1.86
C LYS A 145 -9.97 -12.07 1.10
N LEU A 146 -9.62 -12.25 -0.16
CA LEU A 146 -9.01 -11.21 -1.00
C LEU A 146 -9.95 -10.02 -1.19
N HIS A 147 -11.25 -10.27 -1.45
CA HIS A 147 -12.25 -9.21 -1.52
C HIS A 147 -12.36 -8.42 -0.21
N ARG A 148 -12.33 -9.09 0.95
CA ARG A 148 -12.35 -8.40 2.25
C ARG A 148 -11.14 -7.49 2.42
N LEU A 149 -9.94 -7.99 2.10
CA LEU A 149 -8.70 -7.22 2.19
C LEU A 149 -8.69 -6.03 1.23
N ARG A 150 -9.26 -6.20 0.03
CA ARG A 150 -9.41 -5.10 -0.94
C ARG A 150 -10.34 -4.02 -0.40
N THR A 151 -11.50 -4.41 0.13
CA THR A 151 -12.45 -3.46 0.74
C THR A 151 -11.83 -2.69 1.91
N GLU A 152 -10.99 -3.35 2.72
CA GLU A 152 -10.25 -2.67 3.79
C GLU A 152 -9.27 -1.63 3.23
N ALA A 153 -8.52 -1.97 2.17
CA ALA A 153 -7.61 -1.04 1.51
C ALA A 153 -8.37 0.16 0.90
N ASP A 154 -9.50 -0.09 0.24
CA ASP A 154 -10.35 0.96 -0.33
C ASP A 154 -10.92 1.88 0.76
N ALA A 155 -11.39 1.32 1.87
CA ALA A 155 -11.88 2.11 3.00
C ALA A 155 -10.76 2.98 3.61
N LYS A 156 -9.54 2.46 3.69
CA LYS A 156 -8.38 3.22 4.21
C LYS A 156 -8.02 4.39 3.31
N LEU A 157 -7.96 4.17 2.00
CA LEU A 157 -7.70 5.21 1.01
C LEU A 157 -8.80 6.28 1.01
N ALA A 158 -10.08 5.85 1.04
CA ALA A 158 -11.22 6.76 1.11
C ALA A 158 -11.19 7.64 2.37
N ALA A 159 -10.76 7.10 3.52
CA ALA A 159 -10.60 7.87 4.76
C ALA A 159 -9.54 9.00 4.65
N TRP A 160 -8.66 8.94 3.66
CA TRP A 160 -7.66 9.97 3.36
C TRP A 160 -8.03 10.87 2.17
N GLY A 161 -9.25 10.75 1.65
CA GLY A 161 -9.73 11.54 0.52
C GLY A 161 -9.27 11.03 -0.85
N GLU A 162 -8.65 9.85 -0.91
CA GLU A 162 -8.29 9.21 -2.16
C GLU A 162 -9.49 8.46 -2.74
N PRO A 163 -9.90 8.73 -4.00
CA PRO A 163 -11.03 8.04 -4.58
C PRO A 163 -10.75 6.54 -4.74
N ALA A 164 -11.78 5.72 -4.55
CA ALA A 164 -11.76 4.36 -5.07
C ALA A 164 -11.59 4.48 -6.58
N THR A 165 -10.43 4.11 -7.12
CA THR A 165 -10.23 4.11 -8.57
C THR A 165 -11.18 3.05 -9.12
N SER A 166 -12.18 3.47 -9.90
CA SER A 166 -13.09 2.55 -10.57
C SER A 166 -12.27 1.55 -11.40
N ASP A 167 -12.74 0.31 -11.51
CA ASP A 167 -12.15 -0.81 -12.27
C ASP A 167 -12.01 -0.56 -13.80
N ALA A 168 -11.93 0.69 -14.24
CA ALA A 168 -11.93 1.16 -15.62
C ALA A 168 -10.69 0.78 -16.45
N ASN A 169 -9.77 -0.02 -15.91
CA ASN A 169 -8.67 -0.63 -16.68
C ASN A 169 -8.80 -2.16 -16.84
N ALA A 170 -9.95 -2.75 -16.48
CA ALA A 170 -10.33 -4.04 -17.04
C ALA A 170 -10.63 -3.84 -18.54
N LYS A 171 -9.58 -3.91 -19.36
CA LYS A 171 -9.73 -3.97 -20.81
C LYS A 171 -10.49 -5.28 -21.16
N PRO A 172 -11.45 -5.25 -22.08
CA PRO A 172 -12.15 -6.45 -22.54
C PRO A 172 -11.21 -7.46 -23.18
#